data_AF-A0A512BJ08-F1
#
_entry.id   AF-A0A512BJ08-F1
#
_cell.length_a   1.000
_cell.length_b   1.000
_cell.length_c   1.000
_cell.angle_alpha   90.00
_cell.angle_beta   90.00
_cell.angle_gamma   90.00
#
_symmetry.space_group_name_H-M   'P 1'
#
loop_
_entity.id
_entity.type
_entity.pdbx_description
1 polymer ?
#
loop_
_entity_poly.entity_id
_entity_poly.type
_entity_poly.pdbx_seq_one_letter_code
_entity_poly.pdbx_strand_id
1 'polypeptide(L)'
;MTKVKIKENSWLAKIAARKLESSSMAMVVGKTIHLHNSSKEDFLRNKRWVRHEVAHVKQYAKLGIFRFIFFYLLETFNKGYENNSFEVDARQKEKDVSILSEVHFN
;
A
#
# COMPACT_ATOMS: atom_id res chain seq x y z
N MET A 1 -0.95 -2.92 18.48
CA MET A 1 -1.26 -1.86 17.48
C MET A 1 -0.07 -1.68 16.56
N THR A 2 -0.28 -1.69 15.25
CA THR A 2 0.75 -1.50 14.24
C THR A 2 0.95 -0.01 14.01
N LYS A 3 2.12 0.52 14.36
CA LYS A 3 2.52 1.91 14.06
C LYS A 3 2.89 2.00 12.58
N VAL A 4 2.17 2.83 11.84
CA VAL A 4 2.36 3.08 10.41
C VAL A 4 2.85 4.50 10.22
N LYS A 5 3.96 4.67 9.50
CA LYS A 5 4.48 6.00 9.18
C LYS A 5 3.96 6.44 7.82
N ILE A 6 3.58 7.70 7.68
CA ILE A 6 3.24 8.28 6.37
C ILE A 6 4.37 9.23 5.96
N LYS A 7 4.96 8.98 4.79
CA LYS A 7 6.03 9.81 4.23
C LYS A 7 5.58 10.40 2.90
N GLU A 8 5.38 11.71 2.89
CA GLU A 8 5.06 12.48 1.69
C GLU A 8 6.29 12.72 0.81
N ASN A 9 6.05 13.10 -0.45
CA ASN A 9 7.08 13.44 -1.43
C ASN A 9 8.18 12.38 -1.56
N SER A 10 7.80 11.11 -1.43
CA SER A 10 8.76 10.02 -1.45
C SER A 10 9.29 9.79 -2.86
N TRP A 11 10.61 9.79 -3.01
CA TRP A 11 11.26 9.48 -4.29
C TRP A 11 10.94 8.06 -4.79
N LEU A 12 10.77 7.10 -3.86
CA LEU A 12 10.33 5.75 -4.20
C LEU A 12 8.94 5.75 -4.83
N ALA A 13 7.99 6.47 -4.22
CA ALA A 13 6.63 6.61 -4.74
C ALA A 13 6.60 7.36 -6.07
N LYS A 14 7.52 8.32 -6.29
CA LYS A 14 7.71 9.00 -7.58
C LYS A 14 8.13 8.05 -8.70
N ILE A 15 9.04 7.12 -8.42
CA ILE A 15 9.50 6.13 -9.40
C ILE A 15 8.36 5.16 -9.73
N ALA A 16 7.65 4.68 -8.71
CA ALA A 16 6.51 3.79 -8.89
C ALA A 16 5.37 4.48 -9.70
N ALA A 17 5.09 5.76 -9.41
CA ALA A 17 4.07 6.54 -10.11
C ALA A 17 4.36 6.69 -11.60
N ARG A 18 5.63 6.93 -11.97
CA ARG A 18 6.06 6.98 -13.37
C ARG A 18 5.89 5.65 -14.10
N LYS A 19 6.06 4.53 -13.39
CA LYS A 19 5.94 3.18 -13.98
C LYS A 19 4.47 2.77 -14.19
N LEU A 20 3.56 3.29 -13.38
CA LEU A 20 2.12 3.01 -13.45
C LEU A 20 1.31 4.15 -14.07
N GLU A 21 1.98 5.15 -14.67
CA GLU A 21 1.38 6.32 -15.33
C GLU A 21 0.34 7.07 -14.48
N SER A 22 0.44 6.99 -13.15
CA SER A 22 -0.50 7.64 -12.23
C SER A 22 0.00 9.01 -11.80
N SER A 23 -0.90 10.01 -11.82
CA SER A 23 -0.61 11.36 -11.35
C SER A 23 -0.46 11.44 -9.82
N SER A 24 -1.07 10.52 -9.07
CA SER A 24 -0.99 10.42 -7.62
C SER A 24 -0.79 8.96 -7.20
N MET A 25 0.01 8.72 -6.16
CA MET A 25 0.32 7.36 -5.73
C MET A 25 0.57 7.25 -4.24
N ALA A 26 0.13 6.14 -3.67
CA ALA A 26 0.59 5.62 -2.40
C ALA A 26 1.24 4.27 -2.66
N MET A 27 2.31 3.96 -1.93
CA MET A 27 2.91 2.64 -1.93
C MET A 27 3.40 2.29 -0.53
N VAL A 28 3.35 1.02 -0.18
CA VAL A 28 3.84 0.55 1.12
C VAL A 28 5.19 -0.14 1.00
N VAL A 29 6.09 0.21 1.91
CA VAL A 29 7.32 -0.54 2.16
C VAL A 29 7.40 -0.85 3.65
N GLY A 30 7.15 -2.13 4.00
CA GLY A 30 7.12 -2.59 5.38
C GLY A 30 5.97 -1.96 6.18
N LYS A 31 6.29 -0.94 6.99
CA LYS A 31 5.33 -0.21 7.84
C LYS A 31 5.21 1.28 7.46
N THR A 32 5.78 1.66 6.32
CA THR A 32 5.77 3.05 5.86
C THR A 32 4.96 3.15 4.58
N ILE A 33 3.97 4.03 4.59
CA ILE A 33 3.20 4.44 3.42
C ILE A 33 3.91 5.64 2.81
N HIS A 34 4.33 5.51 1.57
CA HIS A 34 5.01 6.54 0.81
C HIS A 34 4.03 7.18 -0.17
N LEU A 35 3.79 8.47 -0.02
CA LEU A 35 2.90 9.23 -0.88
C LEU A 35 3.70 10.00 -1.94
N HIS A 36 3.17 10.07 -3.15
CA HIS A 36 3.63 10.92 -4.23
C HIS A 36 2.46 11.74 -4.79
N ASN A 37 2.64 13.05 -4.87
CA ASN A 37 1.65 13.99 -5.37
C ASN A 37 0.28 13.87 -4.66
N SER A 38 0.32 13.60 -3.36
CA SER A 38 -0.85 13.54 -2.46
C SER A 38 -0.39 13.87 -1.05
N SER A 39 -1.19 14.64 -0.32
CA SER A 39 -0.96 14.93 1.10
C SER A 39 -1.46 13.78 1.99
N LYS A 40 -0.96 13.73 3.22
CA LYS A 40 -1.45 12.85 4.29
C LYS A 40 -2.93 13.07 4.53
N GLU A 41 -3.40 14.32 4.51
CA GLU A 41 -4.80 14.69 4.70
C GLU A 41 -5.68 14.14 3.56
N ASP A 42 -5.26 14.32 2.30
CA ASP A 42 -5.96 13.79 1.12
C ASP A 42 -6.06 12.27 1.18
N PHE A 43 -4.94 11.62 1.49
CA PHE A 43 -4.88 10.18 1.66
C PHE A 43 -5.85 9.72 2.75
N LEU A 44 -5.80 10.33 3.95
CA LEU A 44 -6.62 9.94 5.09
C LEU A 44 -8.12 10.22 4.91
N ARG A 45 -8.49 11.18 4.04
CA ARG A 45 -9.88 11.42 3.63
C ARG A 45 -10.43 10.27 2.79
N ASN A 46 -9.60 9.67 1.94
CA ASN A 46 -10.01 8.53 1.11
C ASN A 46 -9.90 7.20 1.88
N LYS A 47 -10.92 6.87 2.69
CA LYS A 47 -10.93 5.64 3.51
C LYS A 47 -10.71 4.37 2.72
N ARG A 48 -11.19 4.31 1.47
CA ARG A 48 -10.99 3.16 0.57
C ARG A 48 -9.50 2.98 0.31
N TRP A 49 -8.83 4.05 -0.09
CA TRP A 49 -7.40 4.07 -0.35
C TRP A 49 -6.57 3.76 0.91
N VAL A 50 -6.93 4.33 2.06
CA VAL A 50 -6.27 4.03 3.33
C VAL A 50 -6.32 2.54 3.66
N ARG A 51 -7.49 1.92 3.52
CA ARG A 51 -7.66 0.48 3.81
C ARG A 51 -6.85 -0.39 2.87
N HIS A 52 -6.77 -0.02 1.59
CA HIS A 52 -5.94 -0.69 0.60
C HIS A 52 -4.47 -0.70 1.02
N GLU A 53 -3.88 0.47 1.30
CA GLU A 53 -2.48 0.55 1.74
C GLU A 53 -2.26 -0.16 3.09
N VAL A 54 -3.22 -0.07 4.01
CA VAL A 54 -3.14 -0.79 5.29
C VAL A 54 -3.16 -2.31 5.09
N ALA A 55 -3.88 -2.82 4.09
CA ALA A 55 -3.83 -4.24 3.74
C ALA A 55 -2.41 -4.65 3.37
N HIS A 56 -1.71 -3.87 2.55
CA HIS A 56 -0.29 -4.11 2.26
C HIS A 56 0.59 -4.04 3.51
N VAL A 57 0.36 -3.09 4.42
CA VAL A 57 1.09 -3.08 5.71
C VAL A 57 0.90 -4.39 6.48
N LYS A 58 -0.34 -4.93 6.52
CA LYS A 58 -0.61 -6.22 7.19
C LYS A 58 0.02 -7.39 6.43
N GLN A 59 0.03 -7.38 5.10
CA GLN A 59 0.71 -8.39 4.29
C GLN A 59 2.23 -8.36 4.52
N TYR A 60 2.84 -7.18 4.54
CA TYR A 60 4.25 -6.97 4.92
C TYR A 60 4.54 -7.44 6.34
N ALA A 61 3.62 -7.22 7.28
CA ALA A 61 3.77 -7.72 8.65
C ALA A 61 3.74 -9.24 8.74
N LYS A 62 2.95 -9.92 7.88
CA LYS A 62 2.85 -11.39 7.83
C LYS A 62 4.04 -12.04 7.12
N LEU A 63 4.46 -11.50 5.97
CA LEU A 63 5.46 -12.13 5.10
C LEU A 63 6.88 -11.57 5.31
N GLY A 64 7.01 -10.36 5.83
CA GLY A 64 8.27 -9.62 5.86
C GLY A 64 8.57 -8.93 4.53
N ILE A 65 9.49 -7.97 4.55
CA ILE A 65 9.76 -7.06 3.41
C ILE A 65 10.23 -7.82 2.16
N PHE A 66 11.28 -8.63 2.29
CA PHE A 66 11.90 -9.29 1.14
C PHE A 66 10.99 -10.33 0.49
N ARG A 67 10.31 -11.15 1.30
CA ARG A 67 9.39 -12.18 0.79
C ARG A 67 8.19 -11.55 0.12
N PHE A 68 7.60 -10.51 0.72
CA PHE A 68 6.47 -9.83 0.10
C PHE A 68 6.85 -9.26 -1.27
N ILE A 69 7.95 -8.50 -1.37
CA ILE A 69 8.38 -7.91 -2.64
C ILE A 69 8.66 -9.01 -3.68
N PHE A 70 9.35 -10.09 -3.29
CA PHE A 70 9.66 -11.19 -4.20
C PHE A 70 8.39 -11.86 -4.74
N PHE A 71 7.48 -12.28 -3.87
CA PHE A 71 6.23 -12.92 -4.29
C PHE A 71 5.32 -11.96 -5.07
N TYR A 72 5.25 -10.70 -4.65
CA TYR A 72 4.48 -9.68 -5.32
C TYR A 72 4.96 -9.48 -6.76
N LEU A 73 6.27 -9.28 -6.95
CA LEU A 73 6.85 -9.10 -8.29
C LEU A 73 6.69 -10.35 -9.15
N LEU A 74 6.90 -11.54 -8.57
CA LEU A 74 6.73 -12.82 -9.27
C LEU A 74 5.28 -13.04 -9.72
N GLU A 75 4.30 -12.79 -8.85
CA GLU A 75 2.88 -12.89 -9.21
C GLU A 75 2.48 -11.83 -10.24
N THR A 76 2.95 -10.59 -10.09
CA THR A 76 2.69 -9.54 -11.08
C THR A 76 3.29 -9.89 -12.45
N PHE A 77 4.46 -10.51 -12.50
CA PHE A 77 5.05 -10.96 -13.76
C PHE A 77 4.25 -12.11 -14.40
N ASN A 78 3.78 -13.06 -13.59
CA ASN A 78 3.06 -14.25 -14.10
C ASN A 78 1.59 -13.99 -14.44
N LYS A 79 0.88 -13.17 -13.65
CA LYS A 79 -0.58 -12.97 -13.74
C LYS A 79 -0.98 -11.54 -14.13
N GLY A 80 -0.03 -10.60 -14.12
CA GLY A 80 -0.29 -9.16 -14.22
C GLY A 80 -0.57 -8.50 -12.87
N TYR A 81 -0.50 -7.17 -12.83
CA TYR A 81 -0.78 -6.37 -11.62
C TYR A 81 -2.21 -6.57 -11.13
N GLU A 82 -3.20 -6.51 -12.02
CA GLU A 82 -4.62 -6.58 -11.65
C GLU A 82 -5.04 -7.92 -11.04
N ASN A 83 -4.40 -9.02 -11.43
CA ASN A 83 -4.70 -10.37 -10.94
C ASN A 83 -3.74 -10.84 -9.84
N ASN A 84 -2.87 -9.96 -9.35
CA ASN A 84 -1.99 -10.29 -8.24
C ASN A 84 -2.83 -10.60 -6.98
N SER A 85 -2.56 -11.73 -6.33
CA SER A 85 -3.33 -12.19 -5.17
C SER A 85 -3.30 -11.16 -4.02
N PHE A 86 -2.19 -10.42 -3.86
CA PHE A 86 -2.03 -9.36 -2.87
C PHE A 86 -2.89 -8.13 -3.18
N GLU A 87 -2.99 -7.74 -4.46
CA GLU A 87 -3.85 -6.64 -4.91
C GLU A 87 -5.33 -6.99 -4.77
N VAL A 88 -5.70 -8.24 -5.08
CA VAL A 88 -7.07 -8.74 -4.92
C VAL A 88 -7.47 -8.74 -3.44
N ASP A 89 -6.61 -9.23 -2.54
CA ASP A 89 -6.83 -9.17 -1.09
C ASP A 89 -6.96 -7.73 -0.60
N ALA A 90 -6.08 -6.82 -1.05
CA ALA A 90 -6.15 -5.40 -0.72
C ALA A 90 -7.49 -4.77 -1.16
N ARG A 91 -7.95 -5.06 -2.39
CA ARG A 91 -9.25 -4.61 -2.90
C ARG A 91 -10.43 -5.16 -2.11
N GLN A 92 -10.37 -6.40 -1.65
CA GLN A 92 -11.41 -6.96 -0.79
C GLN A 92 -11.46 -6.23 0.55
N LYS A 93 -10.29 -5.88 1.11
CA LYS A 93 -10.15 -5.15 2.37
C LYS A 93 -10.53 -3.67 2.32
N GLU A 94 -10.68 -3.08 1.14
CA GLU A 94 -11.20 -1.71 0.98
C GLU A 94 -12.58 -1.49 1.63
N LYS A 95 -13.40 -2.54 1.72
CA LYS A 95 -14.72 -2.51 2.36
C LYS A 95 -14.68 -2.83 3.85
N ASP A 96 -13.56 -3.37 4.34
CA ASP A 96 -13.40 -3.82 5.72
C ASP A 96 -13.03 -2.64 6.64
N VAL A 97 -14.00 -2.15 7.40
CA VAL A 97 -13.79 -1.03 8.34
C VAL A 97 -12.88 -1.45 9.49
N SER A 98 -12.89 -2.72 9.87
CA SER A 98 -12.13 -3.24 11.01
C SER A 98 -10.62 -3.24 10.76
N ILE A 99 -10.18 -3.19 9.49
CA ILE A 99 -8.74 -3.25 9.19
C ILE A 99 -7.96 -2.08 9.80
N LEU A 100 -8.63 -0.94 10.03
CA LEU A 100 -8.05 0.26 10.59
C LEU A 100 -8.01 0.28 12.13
N SER A 101 -8.76 -0.59 12.81
CA SER A 101 -8.91 -0.54 14.29
C SER A 101 -7.60 -0.78 15.05
N GLU A 102 -6.67 -1.52 14.43
CA GLU A 102 -5.39 -1.89 15.04
C GLU A 102 -4.21 -1.04 14.54
N VAL A 103 -4.48 0.00 13.74
CA VAL A 103 -3.46 0.80 13.06
C VAL A 103 -3.39 2.21 13.63
N HIS A 104 -2.17 2.65 13.94
CA HIS A 104 -1.91 4.00 14.39
C HIS A 104 -0.99 4.71 13.41
N PHE A 105 -1.47 5.78 12.78
CA PHE A 105 -0.71 6.58 11.82
C PHE A 105 0.13 7.63 12.56
N ASN A 106 1.45 7.59 12.33
CA ASN A 106 2.43 8.57 12.82
C ASN A 106 2.84 9.47 11.64
#